data_AF-A0A955TDN7-F1
#
_entry.id   AF-A0A955TDN7-F1
#
_cell.length_a   1.000
_cell.length_b   1.000
_cell.length_c   1.000
_cell.angle_alpha   90.00
_cell.angle_beta   90.00
_cell.angle_gamma   90.00
#
_symmetry.space_group_name_H-M   'P 1'
#
loop_
_entity.id
_entity.type
_entity.pdbx_description
1 polymer ?
#
loop_
_entity_poly.entity_id
_entity_poly.type
_entity_poly.pdbx_seq_one_letter_code
_entity_poly.pdbx_strand_id
1 'polypeptide(L)'
;LFCNIGERMRANGEVLFSVFEYGRMMEALDKTLLLNPNHMDALSSKGTILIEVPGLFGGDSEKGEAMLRHVIQQDPQSINARMVVARSCAERGEDQEAFDLAKKALELARAGNRDDLLPEAEKTFSEIQTKLASK
;
A
#
# COMPACT_ATOMS: atom_id res chain seq x y z
N LEU A 1 -8.29 33.69 -3.20
CA LEU A 1 -8.87 32.40 -2.75
C LEU A 1 -7.88 31.50 -1.98
N PHE A 2 -6.67 31.94 -1.65
CA PHE A 2 -5.70 31.15 -0.85
C PHE A 2 -5.59 31.56 0.64
N CYS A 3 -6.09 32.75 1.04
CA CYS A 3 -5.92 33.22 2.42
C CYS A 3 -6.85 32.58 3.46
N ASN A 4 -8.02 32.04 3.07
CA ASN A 4 -8.93 31.39 4.02
C ASN A 4 -8.56 29.93 4.34
N ILE A 5 -7.70 29.31 3.55
CA ILE A 5 -7.19 27.96 3.84
C ILE A 5 -6.13 28.03 4.94
N GLY A 6 -5.28 29.06 4.93
CA GLY A 6 -4.24 29.27 5.95
C GLY A 6 -4.79 29.45 7.36
N GLU A 7 -5.92 30.15 7.53
CA GLU A 7 -6.56 30.29 8.85
C GLU A 7 -7.28 29.01 9.32
N ARG A 8 -7.92 28.25 8.42
CA ARG A 8 -8.55 26.96 8.77
C ARG A 8 -7.52 25.87 9.09
N MET A 9 -6.33 25.92 8.48
CA MET A 9 -5.24 24.97 8.76
C MET A 9 -4.55 25.22 10.12
N ARG A 10 -4.67 26.42 10.69
CA ARG A 10 -4.08 26.77 11.99
C ARG A 10 -4.74 26.06 13.18
N ALA A 11 -5.97 25.56 13.02
CA ALA A 11 -6.69 24.81 14.04
C ALA A 11 -6.25 23.34 14.17
N ASN A 12 -5.53 22.79 13.17
CA ASN A 12 -5.18 21.36 13.07
C ASN A 12 -3.66 21.16 12.90
N GLY A 13 -2.84 21.64 13.85
CA GLY A 13 -1.37 21.55 13.77
C GLY A 13 -0.83 20.15 13.45
N GLU A 14 -1.50 19.09 13.92
CA GLU A 14 -1.15 17.69 13.64
C GLU A 14 -1.26 17.33 12.14
N VAL A 15 -2.24 17.91 11.43
CA VAL A 15 -2.48 17.64 10.00
C VAL A 15 -1.40 18.29 9.14
N LEU A 16 -0.91 19.48 9.50
CA LEU A 16 0.18 20.14 8.78
C LEU A 16 1.51 19.40 8.96
N PHE A 17 1.82 18.97 10.20
CA PHE A 17 3.00 18.14 10.46
C PHE A 17 2.94 16.84 9.66
N SER A 18 1.76 16.21 9.58
CA SER A 18 1.57 14.96 8.83
C SER A 18 1.79 15.12 7.31
N VAL A 19 1.28 16.21 6.71
CA VAL A 19 1.49 16.49 5.27
C VAL A 19 2.95 16.85 4.98
N PHE A 20 3.62 17.58 5.87
CA PHE A 20 5.03 17.93 5.72
C PHE A 20 5.93 16.69 5.82
N GLU A 21 5.71 15.84 6.84
CA GLU A 21 6.47 14.60 7.00
C GLU A 21 6.19 13.60 5.88
N TYR A 22 4.94 13.54 5.38
CA TYR A 22 4.59 12.79 4.18
C TYR A 22 5.42 13.24 2.96
N GLY A 23 5.50 14.55 2.72
CA GLY A 23 6.29 15.10 1.62
C GLY A 23 7.77 14.74 1.73
N ARG A 24 8.35 14.85 2.94
CA ARG A 24 9.75 14.47 3.21
C ARG A 24 9.99 12.97 3.04
N MET A 25 9.06 12.13 3.49
CA MET A 25 9.12 10.68 3.31
C MET A 25 9.12 10.31 1.83
N MET A 26 8.21 10.90 1.04
CA MET A 26 8.14 10.67 -0.40
C MET A 26 9.41 11.12 -1.12
N GLU A 27 9.98 12.26 -0.74
CA GLU A 27 11.26 12.74 -1.29
C GLU A 27 12.42 11.78 -0.95
N ALA A 28 12.45 11.24 0.27
CA ALA A 28 13.45 10.26 0.68
C ALA A 28 13.32 8.94 -0.11
N LEU A 29 12.10 8.47 -0.33
CA LEU A 29 11.82 7.29 -1.17
C LEU A 29 12.24 7.55 -2.61
N ASP A 30 11.93 8.73 -3.16
CA ASP A 30 12.35 9.13 -4.51
C ASP A 30 13.86 9.14 -4.68
N LYS A 31 14.59 9.73 -3.73
CA LYS A 31 16.06 9.71 -3.74
C LYS A 31 16.62 8.29 -3.64
N THR A 32 16.01 7.44 -2.80
CA THR A 32 16.43 6.04 -2.65
C THR A 32 16.25 5.28 -3.95
N LEU A 33 15.12 5.45 -4.62
CA LEU A 33 14.84 4.82 -5.91
C LEU A 33 15.66 5.41 -7.07
N LEU A 34 16.06 6.68 -6.98
CA LEU A 34 16.99 7.28 -7.93
C LEU A 34 18.38 6.65 -7.83
N LEU A 35 18.85 6.36 -6.61
CA LEU A 35 20.14 5.73 -6.37
C LEU A 35 20.11 4.22 -6.63
N ASN A 36 19.02 3.55 -6.26
CA ASN A 36 18.79 2.14 -6.50
C ASN A 36 17.34 1.91 -6.97
N PRO A 37 17.12 1.84 -8.30
CA PRO A 37 15.79 1.63 -8.87
C PRO A 37 15.11 0.33 -8.44
N ASN A 38 15.90 -0.68 -8.05
CA ASN A 38 15.42 -2.00 -7.65
C ASN A 38 15.46 -2.19 -6.13
N HIS A 39 15.35 -1.10 -5.36
CA HIS A 39 15.24 -1.21 -3.90
C HIS A 39 13.83 -1.68 -3.51
N MET A 40 13.69 -2.99 -3.24
CA MET A 40 12.39 -3.63 -2.97
C MET A 40 11.59 -2.98 -1.85
N ASP A 41 12.23 -2.66 -0.72
CA ASP A 41 11.52 -2.02 0.40
C ASP A 41 11.02 -0.62 0.04
N ALA A 42 11.83 0.20 -0.63
CA ALA A 42 11.42 1.54 -1.05
C ALA A 42 10.30 1.49 -2.10
N LEU A 43 10.36 0.54 -3.04
CA LEU A 43 9.27 0.30 -3.99
C LEU A 43 8.01 -0.16 -3.27
N SER A 44 8.13 -1.06 -2.29
CA SER A 44 7.01 -1.57 -1.53
C SER A 44 6.36 -0.46 -0.69
N SER A 45 7.14 0.28 0.09
CA SER A 45 6.63 1.38 0.91
C SER A 45 5.99 2.47 0.06
N LYS A 46 6.66 2.90 -1.01
CA LYS A 46 6.12 3.93 -1.90
C LYS A 46 4.85 3.44 -2.61
N GLY A 47 4.83 2.20 -3.08
CA GLY A 47 3.68 1.61 -3.74
C GLY A 47 2.46 1.53 -2.83
N THR A 48 2.65 1.08 -1.58
CA THR A 48 1.60 1.06 -0.55
C THR A 48 1.05 2.46 -0.30
N ILE A 49 1.93 3.44 -0.06
CA ILE A 49 1.55 4.82 0.19
C ILE A 49 0.73 5.40 -0.97
N LEU A 50 1.15 5.15 -2.21
CA LEU A 50 0.44 5.64 -3.40
C LEU A 50 -0.96 5.06 -3.55
N ILE A 51 -1.21 3.84 -3.07
CA ILE A 51 -2.55 3.22 -3.06
C ILE A 51 -3.41 3.76 -1.91
N GLU A 52 -2.84 3.93 -0.72
CA GLU A 52 -3.59 4.32 0.48
C GLU A 52 -3.94 5.82 0.49
N VAL A 53 -3.13 6.65 -0.16
CA VAL A 53 -3.37 8.09 -0.24
C VAL A 53 -4.37 8.39 -1.36
N PRO A 54 -5.39 9.23 -1.14
CA PRO A 54 -6.29 9.65 -2.20
C PRO A 54 -5.55 10.48 -3.26
N GLY A 55 -6.00 10.38 -4.52
CA GLY A 55 -5.39 11.14 -5.64
C GLY A 55 -5.33 12.66 -5.44
N LEU A 56 -6.30 13.24 -4.72
CA LEU A 56 -6.29 14.66 -4.37
C LEU A 56 -5.09 15.08 -3.50
N PHE A 57 -4.51 14.14 -2.76
CA PHE A 57 -3.35 14.34 -1.88
C PHE A 57 -2.06 13.76 -2.47
N GLY A 58 -2.05 13.45 -3.77
CA GLY A 58 -0.87 12.95 -4.48
C GLY A 58 -0.68 11.44 -4.43
N GLY A 59 -1.72 10.70 -4.08
CA GLY A 59 -1.76 9.25 -4.32
C GLY A 59 -2.01 8.91 -5.79
N ASP A 60 -1.64 7.71 -6.16
CA ASP A 60 -1.78 7.17 -7.51
C ASP A 60 -1.83 5.64 -7.41
N SER A 61 -3.04 5.11 -7.29
CA SER A 61 -3.25 3.68 -7.06
C SER A 61 -2.72 2.82 -8.21
N GLU A 62 -2.85 3.28 -9.45
CA GLU A 62 -2.32 2.57 -10.63
C GLU A 62 -0.80 2.47 -10.57
N LYS A 63 -0.12 3.59 -10.31
CA LYS A 63 1.33 3.61 -10.18
C LYS A 63 1.81 2.82 -8.97
N GLY A 64 1.10 2.92 -7.86
CA GLY A 64 1.41 2.17 -6.65
C GLY A 64 1.30 0.66 -6.87
N GLU A 65 0.24 0.22 -7.53
CA GLU A 65 0.05 -1.18 -7.89
C GLU A 65 1.13 -1.68 -8.84
N ALA A 66 1.52 -0.89 -9.85
CA ALA A 66 2.61 -1.24 -10.75
C ALA A 66 3.94 -1.44 -10.00
N MET A 67 4.25 -0.58 -9.03
CA MET A 67 5.45 -0.75 -8.18
C MET A 67 5.37 -2.04 -7.35
N LEU A 68 4.23 -2.31 -6.73
CA LEU A 68 4.07 -3.52 -5.90
C LEU A 68 4.07 -4.80 -6.71
N ARG A 69 3.49 -4.80 -7.92
CA ARG A 69 3.58 -5.92 -8.85
C ARG A 69 5.03 -6.18 -9.26
N HIS A 70 5.82 -5.13 -9.47
CA HIS A 70 7.25 -5.28 -9.71
C HIS A 70 7.97 -5.91 -8.51
N VAL A 71 7.63 -5.48 -7.28
CA VAL A 71 8.16 -6.11 -6.05
C VAL A 71 7.79 -7.59 -5.98
N ILE A 72 6.54 -7.97 -6.27
CA ILE A 72 6.10 -9.37 -6.25
C ILE A 72 6.86 -10.23 -7.27
N GLN A 73 7.20 -9.66 -8.43
CA GLN A 73 7.96 -10.36 -9.47
C GLN A 73 9.41 -10.61 -9.06
N GLN A 74 10.05 -9.64 -8.40
CA GLN A 74 11.45 -9.72 -8.00
C GLN A 74 11.65 -10.42 -6.66
N ASP A 75 10.71 -10.23 -5.73
CA ASP A 75 10.65 -10.88 -4.42
C ASP A 75 9.34 -11.68 -4.27
N PRO A 76 9.38 -12.97 -4.64
CA PRO A 76 8.27 -13.87 -4.44
C PRO A 76 7.92 -14.13 -2.97
N GLN A 77 8.66 -13.64 -1.99
CA GLN A 77 8.33 -13.77 -0.56
C GLN A 77 7.70 -12.51 0.02
N SER A 78 7.51 -11.44 -0.77
CA SER A 78 6.88 -10.21 -0.27
C SER A 78 5.41 -10.42 0.09
N ILE A 79 5.13 -10.50 1.40
CA ILE A 79 3.77 -10.67 1.95
C ILE A 79 3.01 -9.35 1.83
N ASN A 80 3.61 -8.24 2.26
CA ASN A 80 2.96 -6.93 2.28
C ASN A 80 2.51 -6.49 0.89
N ALA A 81 3.39 -6.58 -0.12
CA ALA A 81 3.03 -6.19 -1.48
C ALA A 81 1.85 -7.00 -2.02
N ARG A 82 1.78 -8.30 -1.71
CA ARG A 82 0.63 -9.13 -2.09
C ARG A 82 -0.65 -8.72 -1.38
N MET A 83 -0.62 -8.43 -0.08
CA MET A 83 -1.81 -8.00 0.66
C MET A 83 -2.37 -6.70 0.07
N VAL A 84 -1.51 -5.73 -0.20
CA VAL A 84 -1.93 -4.43 -0.73
C VAL A 84 -2.49 -4.55 -2.15
N VAL A 85 -1.82 -5.29 -3.04
CA VAL A 85 -2.33 -5.54 -4.40
C VAL A 85 -3.64 -6.33 -4.34
N ALA A 86 -3.76 -7.32 -3.46
CA ALA A 86 -5.00 -8.08 -3.29
C ALA A 86 -6.18 -7.19 -2.88
N ARG A 87 -5.99 -6.27 -1.93
CA ARG A 87 -7.01 -5.28 -1.54
C ARG A 87 -7.39 -4.38 -2.71
N SER A 88 -6.40 -3.87 -3.44
CA SER A 88 -6.65 -3.01 -4.62
C SER A 88 -7.42 -3.76 -5.72
N CYS A 89 -7.07 -5.02 -6.00
CA CYS A 89 -7.80 -5.87 -6.96
C CYS A 89 -9.25 -6.11 -6.51
N ALA A 90 -9.47 -6.37 -5.20
CA ALA A 90 -10.81 -6.55 -4.65
C ALA A 90 -11.67 -5.28 -4.75
N GLU A 91 -11.08 -4.10 -4.68
CA GLU A 91 -11.76 -2.82 -4.92
C GLU A 91 -12.13 -2.62 -6.38
N ARG A 92 -11.24 -3.01 -7.31
CA ARG A 92 -11.49 -2.98 -8.77
C ARG A 92 -12.48 -4.07 -9.24
N GLY A 93 -12.80 -5.04 -8.39
CA GLY A 93 -13.73 -6.14 -8.67
C GLY A 93 -13.08 -7.36 -9.31
N GLU A 94 -11.74 -7.43 -9.31
CA GLU A 94 -10.94 -8.56 -9.79
C GLU A 94 -10.86 -9.64 -8.69
N ASP A 95 -12.02 -10.22 -8.39
CA ASP A 95 -12.23 -11.06 -7.22
C ASP A 95 -11.31 -12.31 -7.18
N GLN A 96 -11.11 -12.96 -8.32
CA GLN A 96 -10.27 -14.16 -8.41
C GLN A 96 -8.80 -13.84 -8.14
N GLU A 97 -8.27 -12.78 -8.75
CA GLU A 97 -6.88 -12.36 -8.55
C GLU A 97 -6.65 -11.89 -7.11
N ALA A 98 -7.59 -11.12 -6.55
CA ALA A 98 -7.55 -10.70 -5.15
C ALA A 98 -7.48 -11.91 -4.20
N PHE A 99 -8.32 -12.92 -4.44
CA PHE A 99 -8.34 -14.14 -3.63
C PHE A 99 -7.02 -14.92 -3.72
N ASP A 100 -6.49 -15.12 -4.92
CA ASP A 100 -5.26 -15.87 -5.13
C ASP A 100 -4.05 -15.18 -4.48
N LEU A 101 -3.96 -13.85 -4.61
CA LEU A 101 -2.91 -13.05 -3.98
C LEU A 101 -3.00 -13.06 -2.45
N ALA A 102 -4.20 -12.89 -1.90
CA ALA A 102 -4.42 -12.90 -0.45
C ALA A 102 -4.14 -14.28 0.16
N LYS A 103 -4.58 -15.35 -0.51
CA LYS A 103 -4.27 -16.73 -0.11
C LYS A 103 -2.76 -16.97 -0.10
N LYS A 104 -2.06 -16.53 -1.14
CA LYS A 104 -0.60 -16.66 -1.22
C LYS A 104 0.11 -15.89 -0.12
N ALA A 105 -0.33 -14.68 0.19
CA ALA A 105 0.20 -13.88 1.28
C ALA A 105 0.05 -14.62 2.64
N LEU A 106 -1.12 -15.22 2.89
CA LEU A 106 -1.37 -16.01 4.10
C LEU A 106 -0.51 -17.27 4.18
N GLU A 107 -0.37 -18.02 3.08
CA GLU A 107 0.51 -19.19 3.00
C GLU A 107 1.96 -18.81 3.33
N LEU A 108 2.45 -17.71 2.77
CA LEU A 108 3.81 -17.20 3.02
C LEU A 108 4.00 -16.74 4.47
N ALA A 109 3.02 -16.04 5.04
CA ALA A 109 3.08 -15.61 6.44
C ALA A 109 3.16 -16.81 7.39
N ARG A 110 2.36 -17.85 7.14
CA ARG A 110 2.37 -19.10 7.92
C ARG A 110 3.67 -19.89 7.73
N ALA A 111 4.13 -20.04 6.48
CA ALA A 111 5.35 -20.79 6.18
C ALA A 111 6.61 -20.10 6.72
N GLY A 112 6.63 -18.76 6.72
CA GLY A 112 7.75 -17.95 7.19
C GLY A 112 7.77 -17.68 8.70
N ASN A 113 6.81 -18.21 9.48
CA ASN A 113 6.61 -17.87 10.90
C ASN A 113 6.62 -16.36 11.15
N ARG A 114 5.96 -15.60 10.27
CA ARG A 114 5.85 -14.14 10.35
C ARG A 114 4.70 -13.78 11.28
N ASP A 115 4.90 -14.01 12.58
CA ASP A 115 3.90 -13.74 13.62
C ASP A 115 3.47 -12.26 13.65
N ASP A 116 4.32 -11.37 13.14
CA ASP A 116 4.04 -9.94 12.94
C ASP A 116 2.97 -9.68 11.87
N LEU A 117 3.02 -10.44 10.76
CA LEU A 117 2.16 -10.21 9.58
C LEU A 117 1.00 -11.20 9.48
N LEU A 118 1.06 -12.30 10.23
CA LEU A 118 0.05 -13.36 10.19
C LEU A 118 -1.37 -12.84 10.50
N PRO A 119 -1.60 -12.05 11.57
CA PRO A 119 -2.95 -11.54 11.87
C PRO A 119 -3.49 -10.63 10.76
N GLU A 120 -2.62 -9.82 10.15
CA GLU A 120 -3.01 -8.92 9.07
C GLU A 120 -3.31 -9.69 7.77
N ALA A 121 -2.52 -10.72 7.47
CA ALA A 121 -2.74 -11.60 6.32
C ALA A 121 -4.05 -12.39 6.46
N GLU A 122 -4.35 -12.90 7.65
CA GLU A 122 -5.61 -13.60 7.95
C GLU A 122 -6.81 -12.67 7.82
N LYS A 123 -6.70 -11.44 8.37
CA LYS A 123 -7.72 -10.42 8.25
C LYS A 123 -7.98 -10.08 6.78
N THR A 124 -6.93 -9.77 6.02
CA THR A 124 -7.03 -9.41 4.59
C THR A 124 -7.66 -10.54 3.78
N PHE A 125 -7.26 -11.79 4.03
CA PHE A 125 -7.84 -12.96 3.38
C PHE A 125 -9.33 -13.14 3.71
N SER A 126 -9.71 -12.99 4.98
CA SER A 126 -11.10 -13.11 5.43
C SER A 126 -12.00 -12.00 4.86
N GLU A 127 -11.50 -10.77 4.79
CA GLU A 127 -12.21 -9.63 4.20
C GLU A 127 -12.50 -9.88 2.71
N ILE A 128 -11.49 -10.32 1.96
CA ILE A 128 -11.62 -10.64 0.53
C ILE A 128 -12.58 -11.82 0.35
N GLN A 129 -12.42 -12.89 1.12
CA GLN A 129 -13.31 -14.05 1.06
C GLN A 129 -14.78 -13.69 1.34
N THR A 130 -15.03 -12.85 2.35
CA THR A 130 -16.38 -12.40 2.69
C THR A 130 -16.97 -11.56 1.57
N LYS A 131 -16.16 -10.65 0.98
CA LYS A 131 -16.59 -9.81 -0.15
C LYS A 131 -16.97 -10.66 -1.36
N LEU A 132 -16.20 -11.70 -1.66
CA LEU A 132 -16.51 -12.67 -2.71
C LEU A 132 -17.81 -13.44 -2.44
N ALA A 133 -18.03 -13.88 -1.21
CA ALA A 133 -19.23 -14.61 -0.82
C ALA A 133 -20.51 -13.75 -0.79
N SER A 134 -20.37 -12.42 -0.70
CA SER A 134 -21.48 -11.46 -0.62
C SER A 134 -21.98 -10.96 -1.98
N LYS A 135 -21.35 -11.38 -3.10
CA LYS A 135 -21.76 -11.06 -4.47
C LYS A 135 -22.61 -12.18 -5.07
#